data_AF-A0A376H1P9-F1
#
_entry.id   AF-A0A376H1P9-F1
#
_cell.length_a   1.000
_cell.length_b   1.000
_cell.length_c   1.000
_cell.angle_alpha   90.00
_cell.angle_beta   90.00
_cell.angle_gamma   90.00
#
_symmetry.space_group_name_H-M   'P 1'
#
loop_
_entity.id
_entity.type
_entity.pdbx_description
1 polymer ?
#
loop_
_entity_poly.entity_id
_entity_poly.type
_entity_poly.pdbx_seq_one_letter_code
_entity_poly.pdbx_strand_id
1 'polypeptide(L)'
;MNDFTTEILKTLANKGDLNELFRVHLEKAVNTLLKTELTAFLDYEKYDRIGFNTGNSRNGSYDRTVKTEYGELHLQIPRDRNGEFKQQTVPAYRRTNDTLEETVIHLFRKGITMSEIADLIEKMYGHYYTPQTMSNITKSFTEEVTAFKGRELHDRYAAIYMDATYIPLKRKTVAKEAIHIAVGIRPDGSKEVLSYAIAPTESITIWEEILLDLQERGLKNVLLFITDGLKGMVGAISRFYPKARFQHCCVHVSRNISHKVRVDDRKEVCDDFKMVYQASSKEVALEARGAFAEKRKTSYPKVVESILSNDHLLTFYDFPLAICKSIYSTNLIESFNKQIKKYSHRKEQFQNEESMERFLVSSFDTYNQKFLGRSHKGFQQAEGELEQMLSQLIEN
;
A
#
# COMPACT_ATOMS: atom_id res chain seq x y z
N MET A 1 -15.53 -1.08 -46.83
CA MET A 1 -14.27 -1.10 -46.06
C MET A 1 -13.81 0.34 -45.91
N ASN A 2 -13.52 0.81 -44.70
CA ASN A 2 -12.93 2.15 -44.54
C ASN A 2 -11.59 2.20 -45.29
N ASP A 3 -11.21 3.40 -45.74
CA ASP A 3 -9.96 3.65 -46.46
C ASP A 3 -8.75 3.05 -45.72
N PHE A 4 -8.72 3.23 -44.40
CA PHE A 4 -7.71 2.66 -43.49
C PHE A 4 -7.66 1.12 -43.48
N THR A 5 -8.80 0.44 -43.50
CA THR A 5 -8.86 -1.03 -43.57
C THR A 5 -8.27 -1.55 -44.88
N THR A 6 -8.46 -0.80 -45.96
CA THR A 6 -7.90 -1.11 -47.29
C THR A 6 -6.39 -0.91 -47.31
N GLU A 7 -5.89 0.13 -46.64
CA GLU A 7 -4.45 0.38 -46.48
C GLU A 7 -3.76 -0.67 -45.60
N ILE A 8 -4.36 -1.09 -44.49
CA ILE A 8 -3.83 -2.20 -43.66
C ILE A 8 -3.69 -3.48 -44.49
N LEU A 9 -4.72 -3.83 -45.27
CA LEU A 9 -4.71 -5.03 -46.12
C LEU A 9 -3.61 -4.96 -47.19
N LYS A 10 -3.40 -3.79 -47.80
CA LYS A 10 -2.31 -3.57 -48.77
C LYS A 10 -0.93 -3.63 -48.13
N THR A 11 -0.75 -3.02 -46.95
CA THR A 11 0.53 -3.04 -46.22
C THR A 11 0.87 -4.46 -45.77
N LEU A 12 -0.11 -5.23 -45.28
CA LEU A 12 0.06 -6.66 -44.96
C LEU A 12 0.40 -7.49 -46.20
N ALA A 13 -0.31 -7.29 -47.31
CA ALA A 13 -0.08 -8.02 -48.56
C ALA A 13 1.34 -7.77 -49.13
N ASN A 14 1.87 -6.56 -48.92
CA ASN A 14 3.20 -6.16 -49.39
C ASN A 14 4.32 -6.38 -48.36
N LYS A 15 4.04 -7.01 -47.21
CA LYS A 15 4.98 -7.13 -46.07
C LYS A 15 5.58 -5.79 -45.61
N GLY A 16 4.81 -4.71 -45.74
CA GLY A 16 5.21 -3.38 -45.26
C GLY A 16 5.12 -3.26 -43.74
N ASP A 17 5.72 -2.20 -43.19
CA ASP A 17 5.71 -1.94 -41.76
C ASP A 17 4.35 -1.35 -41.32
N LEU A 18 3.60 -2.13 -40.54
CA LEU A 18 2.34 -1.67 -39.97
C LEU A 18 2.55 -0.57 -38.94
N ASN A 19 3.66 -0.58 -38.19
CA ASN A 19 3.92 0.44 -37.18
C ASN A 19 4.09 1.81 -37.82
N GLU A 20 4.78 1.87 -38.97
CA GLU A 20 4.90 3.11 -39.75
C GLU A 20 3.55 3.59 -40.29
N LEU A 21 2.68 2.67 -40.75
CA LEU A 21 1.32 3.02 -41.16
C LEU A 21 0.53 3.63 -39.99
N PHE A 22 0.57 3.00 -38.81
CA PHE A 22 -0.09 3.52 -37.62
C PHE A 22 0.49 4.86 -37.17
N ARG A 23 1.82 5.03 -37.22
CA ARG A 23 2.52 6.29 -36.91
C ARG A 23 1.99 7.44 -37.77
N VAL A 24 1.94 7.26 -39.08
CA VAL A 24 1.49 8.29 -40.03
C VAL A 24 0.03 8.67 -39.80
N HIS A 25 -0.84 7.69 -39.60
CA HIS A 25 -2.26 7.95 -39.34
C HIS A 25 -2.51 8.61 -37.99
N LEU A 26 -1.78 8.18 -36.96
CA LEU A 26 -1.84 8.80 -35.64
C LEU A 26 -1.34 10.25 -35.69
N GLU A 27 -0.23 10.52 -36.36
CA GLU A 27 0.30 11.88 -36.58
C GLU A 27 -0.74 12.77 -37.28
N LYS A 28 -1.38 12.26 -38.34
CA LYS A 28 -2.41 12.99 -39.08
C LYS A 28 -3.66 13.25 -38.22
N ALA A 29 -4.12 12.25 -37.46
CA ALA A 29 -5.27 12.36 -36.59
C ALA A 29 -5.04 13.40 -35.49
N VAL A 30 -3.91 13.34 -34.79
CA VAL A 30 -3.56 14.27 -33.72
C VAL A 30 -3.40 15.69 -34.26
N ASN A 31 -2.73 15.88 -35.40
CA ASN A 31 -2.61 17.20 -36.04
C ASN A 31 -3.95 17.78 -36.48
N THR A 32 -4.89 16.93 -36.89
CA THR A 32 -6.25 17.35 -37.27
C THR A 32 -7.06 17.74 -36.03
N LEU A 33 -6.96 16.94 -34.97
CA LEU A 33 -7.64 17.22 -33.70
C LEU A 33 -7.15 18.54 -33.08
N LEU A 34 -5.83 18.79 -33.06
CA LEU A 34 -5.26 20.05 -32.58
C LEU A 34 -5.79 21.28 -33.34
N LYS A 35 -5.95 21.19 -34.67
CA LYS A 35 -6.55 22.26 -35.48
C LYS A 35 -8.01 22.49 -35.13
N THR A 36 -8.74 21.40 -34.84
CA THR A 36 -10.15 21.42 -34.46
C THR A 36 -10.34 22.03 -33.07
N GLU A 37 -9.45 21.72 -32.12
CA GLU A 37 -9.44 22.36 -30.80
C GLU A 37 -9.27 23.88 -30.91
N LEU A 38 -8.35 24.35 -31.77
CA LEU A 38 -8.20 25.78 -32.01
C LEU A 38 -9.45 26.39 -32.66
N THR A 39 -10.10 25.69 -33.59
CA THR A 39 -11.39 26.12 -34.16
C THR A 39 -12.43 26.27 -33.07
N ALA A 40 -12.58 25.27 -32.20
CA ALA A 40 -13.55 25.28 -31.13
C ALA A 40 -13.26 26.39 -30.08
N PHE A 41 -11.98 26.66 -29.80
CA PHE A 41 -11.58 27.72 -28.87
C PHE A 41 -11.89 29.12 -29.42
N LEU A 42 -11.64 29.35 -30.71
CA LEU A 42 -11.85 30.65 -31.35
C LEU A 42 -13.29 30.84 -31.85
N ASP A 43 -14.08 29.77 -31.93
CA ASP A 43 -15.45 29.73 -32.46
C ASP A 43 -15.59 30.15 -33.94
N TYR A 44 -14.52 29.96 -34.72
CA TYR A 44 -14.55 30.19 -36.18
C TYR A 44 -13.47 29.41 -36.93
N GLU A 45 -13.73 29.12 -38.21
CA GLU A 45 -12.85 28.32 -39.06
C GLU A 45 -11.68 29.10 -39.66
N LYS A 46 -10.67 28.38 -40.17
CA LYS A 46 -9.53 29.03 -40.84
C LYS A 46 -10.03 29.83 -42.05
N TYR A 47 -9.67 31.12 -42.09
CA TYR A 47 -10.08 32.10 -43.10
C TYR A 47 -11.55 32.54 -43.06
N ASP A 48 -12.28 32.24 -41.98
CA ASP A 48 -13.64 32.74 -41.83
C ASP A 48 -13.66 34.26 -41.60
N ARG A 49 -14.62 34.93 -42.24
CA ARG A 49 -14.83 36.38 -42.15
C ARG A 49 -15.19 36.85 -40.74
N ILE A 50 -15.78 35.96 -39.94
CA ILE A 50 -16.14 36.22 -38.54
C ILE A 50 -14.89 36.48 -37.69
N GLY A 51 -13.74 35.89 -38.03
CA GLY A 51 -12.48 36.02 -37.29
C GLY A 51 -11.65 37.28 -37.58
N PHE A 52 -12.15 38.21 -38.41
CA PHE A 52 -11.46 39.46 -38.71
C PHE A 52 -11.81 40.54 -37.67
N ASN A 53 -10.80 41.25 -37.15
CA ASN A 53 -10.94 42.30 -36.13
C ASN A 53 -11.61 41.87 -34.80
N THR A 54 -11.57 40.57 -34.46
CA THR A 54 -12.12 40.00 -33.21
C THR A 54 -11.22 40.19 -31.98
N GLY A 55 -10.04 40.79 -32.13
CA GLY A 55 -9.07 40.96 -31.05
C GLY A 55 -8.14 39.76 -30.84
N ASN A 56 -8.64 38.52 -30.94
CA ASN A 56 -7.82 37.30 -30.94
C ASN A 56 -7.95 36.54 -32.27
N SER A 57 -6.82 36.19 -32.89
CA SER A 57 -6.80 35.55 -34.20
C SER A 57 -5.83 34.38 -34.27
N ARG A 58 -6.03 33.44 -35.20
CA ARG A 58 -5.05 32.37 -35.48
C ARG A 58 -3.69 32.97 -35.87
N ASN A 59 -2.61 32.51 -35.26
CA ASN A 59 -1.26 33.04 -35.42
C ASN A 59 -0.22 31.94 -35.72
N GLY A 60 -0.52 31.12 -36.73
CA GLY A 60 0.37 30.05 -37.18
C GLY A 60 0.44 28.86 -36.21
N SER A 61 1.55 28.14 -36.27
CA SER A 61 1.83 26.95 -35.47
C SER A 61 3.32 26.82 -35.19
N TYR A 62 3.69 25.96 -34.26
CA TYR A 62 5.08 25.55 -34.04
C TYR A 62 5.20 24.03 -34.05
N ASP A 63 6.37 23.54 -34.42
CA ASP A 63 6.63 22.10 -34.47
C ASP A 63 7.01 21.57 -33.08
N ARG A 64 6.45 20.42 -32.74
CA ARG A 64 6.79 19.64 -31.55
C ARG A 64 6.87 18.16 -31.93
N THR A 65 8.01 17.54 -31.65
CA THR A 65 8.15 16.10 -31.77
C THR A 65 7.66 15.41 -30.49
N VAL A 66 6.80 14.41 -30.63
CA VAL A 66 6.29 13.57 -29.54
C VAL A 66 6.68 12.11 -29.81
N LYS A 67 7.24 11.43 -28.81
CA LYS A 67 7.64 10.03 -28.93
C LYS A 67 6.48 9.13 -28.55
N THR A 68 6.16 8.15 -29.39
CA THR A 68 5.10 7.15 -29.17
C THR A 68 5.62 5.74 -29.43
N GLU A 69 4.83 4.73 -29.09
CA GLU A 69 5.14 3.31 -29.36
C GLU A 69 5.29 3.01 -30.87
N TYR A 70 4.69 3.83 -31.73
CA TYR A 70 4.80 3.71 -33.20
C TYR A 70 5.95 4.55 -33.79
N GLY A 71 6.73 5.24 -32.96
CA GLY A 71 7.84 6.11 -33.38
C GLY A 71 7.62 7.59 -33.05
N GLU A 72 8.45 8.45 -33.64
CA GLU A 72 8.37 9.91 -33.45
C GLU A 72 7.24 10.50 -34.30
N LEU A 73 6.34 11.25 -33.66
CA LEU A 73 5.28 12.02 -34.31
C LEU A 73 5.70 13.48 -34.43
N HIS A 74 5.58 14.05 -35.61
CA HIS A 74 5.80 15.47 -35.88
C HIS A 74 4.48 16.24 -35.79
N LEU A 75 4.29 16.95 -34.68
CA LEU A 75 3.05 17.67 -34.42
C LEU A 75 3.20 19.16 -34.70
N GLN A 76 2.21 19.74 -35.37
CA GLN A 76 2.08 21.18 -35.61
C GLN A 76 1.09 21.77 -34.61
N ILE A 77 1.60 22.32 -33.53
CA ILE A 77 0.76 22.87 -32.46
C ILE A 77 0.28 24.26 -32.87
N PRO A 78 -1.03 24.48 -33.04
CA PRO A 78 -1.57 25.76 -33.44
C PRO A 78 -1.48 26.81 -32.33
N ARG A 79 -1.40 28.08 -32.72
CA ARG A 79 -1.36 29.22 -31.79
C ARG A 79 -2.43 30.26 -32.14
N ASP A 80 -2.91 30.93 -31.12
CA ASP A 80 -3.67 32.16 -31.23
C ASP A 80 -2.74 33.39 -31.04
N ARG A 81 -3.24 34.58 -31.34
CA ARG A 81 -2.46 35.83 -31.35
C ARG A 81 -2.18 36.33 -29.93
N ASN A 82 -3.11 36.08 -29.02
CA ASN A 82 -2.99 36.50 -27.62
C ASN A 82 -2.24 35.47 -26.76
N GLY A 83 -2.03 34.25 -27.26
CA GLY A 83 -1.37 33.17 -26.53
C GLY A 83 -2.23 32.56 -25.43
N GLU A 84 -3.55 32.70 -25.53
CA GLU A 84 -4.53 32.21 -24.56
C GLU A 84 -4.90 30.74 -24.80
N PHE A 85 -4.72 30.25 -26.03
CA PHE A 85 -5.03 28.87 -26.39
C PHE A 85 -4.05 27.89 -25.72
N LYS A 86 -4.60 26.91 -25.01
CA LYS A 86 -3.85 25.78 -24.44
C LYS A 86 -4.45 24.48 -24.98
N GLN A 87 -3.67 23.75 -25.77
CA GLN A 87 -4.10 22.46 -26.32
C GLN A 87 -4.35 21.43 -25.21
N GLN A 88 -5.41 20.64 -25.35
CA GLN A 88 -5.81 19.61 -24.39
C GLN A 88 -5.30 18.23 -24.83
N THR A 89 -5.31 17.97 -26.14
CA THR A 89 -4.86 16.70 -26.75
C THR A 89 -3.41 16.36 -26.41
N VAL A 90 -2.51 17.35 -26.31
CA VAL A 90 -1.10 17.13 -25.97
C VAL A 90 -0.63 18.14 -24.92
N PRO A 91 -0.67 17.80 -23.62
CA PRO A 91 -0.32 18.72 -22.55
C PRO A 91 1.05 19.37 -22.78
N ALA A 92 1.17 20.65 -22.45
CA ALA A 92 2.45 21.34 -22.47
C ALA A 92 3.45 20.56 -21.57
N TYR A 93 4.63 20.25 -22.09
CA TYR A 93 5.72 19.55 -21.39
C TYR A 93 5.56 18.04 -21.08
N ARG A 94 4.47 17.35 -21.45
CA ARG A 94 4.47 15.86 -21.42
C ARG A 94 5.35 15.27 -22.54
N ARG A 95 6.37 14.49 -22.18
CA ARG A 95 7.26 13.76 -23.11
C ARG A 95 7.13 12.24 -23.03
N THR A 96 6.31 11.72 -22.11
CA THR A 96 6.11 10.28 -21.89
C THR A 96 4.62 9.99 -21.68
N ASN A 97 4.13 8.88 -22.24
CA ASN A 97 2.80 8.35 -21.92
C ASN A 97 2.81 7.89 -20.46
N ASP A 98 1.80 8.29 -19.67
CA ASP A 98 1.62 7.92 -18.26
C ASP A 98 1.64 6.36 -18.05
N THR A 99 1.43 5.58 -19.12
CA THR A 99 1.42 4.11 -19.11
C THR A 99 2.78 3.46 -18.83
N LEU A 100 3.90 4.06 -19.26
CA LEU A 100 5.24 3.47 -19.02
C LEU A 100 5.64 3.61 -17.56
N GLU A 101 5.41 4.78 -16.97
CA GLU A 101 5.74 5.06 -15.58
C GLU A 101 4.92 4.17 -14.66
N GLU A 102 3.60 4.07 -14.89
CA GLU A 102 2.73 3.12 -14.17
C GLU A 102 3.19 1.67 -14.31
N THR A 103 3.66 1.26 -15.49
CA THR A 103 4.18 -0.10 -15.71
C THR A 103 5.47 -0.33 -14.93
N VAL A 104 6.43 0.59 -15.01
CA VAL A 104 7.69 0.54 -14.25
C VAL A 104 7.40 0.46 -12.74
N ILE A 105 6.45 1.27 -12.27
CA ILE A 105 5.98 1.27 -10.88
C ILE A 105 5.37 -0.08 -10.53
N HIS A 106 4.49 -0.63 -11.37
CA HIS A 106 3.87 -1.93 -11.13
C HIS A 106 4.91 -3.05 -11.02
N LEU A 107 5.89 -3.08 -11.94
CA LEU A 107 6.96 -4.08 -11.92
C LEU A 107 7.84 -3.93 -10.67
N PHE A 108 8.15 -2.69 -10.28
CA PHE A 108 8.91 -2.40 -9.06
C PHE A 108 8.17 -2.91 -7.81
N ARG A 109 6.86 -2.65 -7.70
CA ARG A 109 5.96 -3.18 -6.63
C ARG A 109 5.97 -4.71 -6.57
N LYS A 110 6.06 -5.38 -7.72
CA LYS A 110 6.12 -6.86 -7.82
C LYS A 110 7.51 -7.44 -7.51
N GLY A 111 8.43 -6.61 -7.01
CA GLY A 111 9.74 -7.07 -6.58
C GLY A 111 10.76 -7.20 -7.71
N ILE A 112 10.42 -6.80 -8.93
CA ILE A 112 11.33 -6.85 -10.08
C ILE A 112 12.42 -5.78 -9.87
N THR A 113 13.67 -6.13 -10.15
CA THR A 113 14.82 -5.24 -9.96
C THR A 113 14.88 -4.17 -11.06
N MET A 114 15.56 -3.04 -10.81
CA MET A 114 15.65 -1.98 -11.83
C MET A 114 16.37 -2.43 -13.10
N SER A 115 17.32 -3.36 -12.99
CA SER A 115 17.98 -3.96 -14.15
C SER A 115 17.04 -4.83 -14.95
N GLU A 116 16.27 -5.71 -14.30
CA GLU A 116 15.26 -6.53 -14.99
C GLU A 116 14.15 -5.68 -15.61
N ILE A 117 13.73 -4.59 -14.95
CA ILE A 117 12.77 -3.66 -15.52
C ILE A 117 13.36 -2.99 -16.77
N ALA A 118 14.59 -2.49 -16.69
CA ALA A 118 15.28 -1.90 -17.84
C ALA A 118 15.35 -2.86 -19.03
N ASP A 119 15.78 -4.11 -18.78
CA ASP A 119 15.86 -5.16 -19.81
C ASP A 119 14.49 -5.50 -20.41
N LEU A 120 13.44 -5.53 -19.58
CA LEU A 120 12.08 -5.85 -20.01
C LEU A 120 11.47 -4.71 -20.84
N ILE A 121 11.65 -3.46 -20.40
CA ILE A 121 11.19 -2.29 -21.13
C ILE A 121 11.96 -2.16 -22.46
N GLU A 122 13.27 -2.45 -22.49
CA GLU A 122 14.04 -2.45 -23.72
C GLU A 122 13.52 -3.49 -24.73
N LYS A 123 13.21 -4.71 -24.26
CA LYS A 123 12.62 -5.76 -25.11
C LYS A 123 11.22 -5.42 -25.62
N MET A 124 10.42 -4.72 -24.83
CA MET A 124 9.04 -4.37 -25.18
C MET A 124 8.96 -3.14 -26.10
N TYR A 125 9.79 -2.12 -25.85
CA TYR A 125 9.70 -0.81 -26.51
C TYR A 125 10.87 -0.51 -27.46
N GLY A 126 11.86 -1.41 -27.58
CA GLY A 126 12.98 -1.28 -28.51
C GLY A 126 13.98 -0.15 -28.20
N HIS A 127 13.84 0.49 -27.04
CA HIS A 127 14.69 1.58 -26.60
C HIS A 127 15.52 1.17 -25.39
N TYR A 128 16.82 1.49 -25.41
CA TYR A 128 17.70 1.23 -24.28
C TYR A 128 17.37 2.16 -23.12
N TYR A 129 16.97 1.58 -21.99
CA TYR A 129 16.79 2.30 -20.73
C TYR A 129 17.84 1.82 -19.73
N THR A 130 18.44 2.74 -18.98
CA THR A 130 19.35 2.36 -17.91
C THR A 130 18.59 2.05 -16.61
N PRO A 131 19.14 1.21 -15.72
CA PRO A 131 18.61 1.04 -14.37
C PRO A 131 18.48 2.36 -13.60
N GLN A 132 19.37 3.33 -13.88
CA GLN A 132 19.32 4.67 -13.31
C GLN A 132 18.10 5.47 -13.82
N THR A 133 17.75 5.33 -15.10
CA THR A 133 16.54 5.94 -15.67
C THR A 133 15.29 5.37 -14.99
N MET A 134 15.22 4.05 -14.81
CA MET A 134 14.11 3.39 -14.10
C MET A 134 14.02 3.85 -12.63
N SER A 135 15.16 3.97 -11.96
CA SER A 135 15.22 4.53 -10.60
C SER A 135 14.69 5.97 -10.53
N ASN A 136 15.06 6.82 -11.51
CA ASN A 136 14.57 8.19 -11.59
C ASN A 136 13.05 8.26 -11.82
N ILE A 137 12.49 7.36 -12.65
CA ILE A 137 11.03 7.27 -12.85
C ILE A 137 10.35 6.96 -11.51
N THR A 138 10.89 6.05 -10.70
CA THR A 138 10.30 5.76 -9.39
C THR A 138 10.45 6.88 -8.35
N LYS A 139 11.21 7.95 -8.62
CA LYS A 139 11.32 9.09 -7.69
C LYS A 139 10.03 9.90 -7.59
N SER A 140 9.15 9.85 -8.59
CA SER A 140 7.80 10.44 -8.48
C SER A 140 7.04 9.93 -7.25
N PHE A 141 7.33 8.69 -6.82
CA PHE A 141 6.73 8.07 -5.64
C PHE A 141 7.22 8.68 -4.31
N THR A 142 8.28 9.49 -4.30
CA THR A 142 8.68 10.19 -3.07
C THR A 142 7.56 11.11 -2.57
N GLU A 143 6.77 11.71 -3.48
CA GLU A 143 5.59 12.49 -3.11
C GLU A 143 4.50 11.62 -2.47
N GLU A 144 4.26 10.41 -2.98
CA GLU A 144 3.32 9.45 -2.38
C GLU A 144 3.78 8.99 -0.98
N VAL A 145 5.09 8.81 -0.76
CA VAL A 145 5.64 8.52 0.57
C VAL A 145 5.36 9.67 1.54
N THR A 146 5.63 10.91 1.12
CA THR A 146 5.34 12.10 1.95
C THR A 146 3.84 12.23 2.22
N ALA A 147 3.00 12.02 1.22
CA ALA A 147 1.55 12.04 1.35
C ALA A 147 1.05 10.95 2.31
N PHE A 148 1.61 9.73 2.25
CA PHE A 148 1.26 8.64 3.16
C PHE A 148 1.61 8.97 4.61
N LYS A 149 2.78 9.57 4.87
CA LYS A 149 3.19 10.00 6.21
C LYS A 149 2.34 11.17 6.72
N GLY A 150 1.98 12.12 5.84
CA GLY A 150 1.22 13.31 6.20
C GLY A 150 -0.30 13.19 6.16
N ARG A 151 -0.88 12.09 5.66
CA ARG A 151 -2.34 11.98 5.52
C ARG A 151 -3.02 11.94 6.89
N GLU A 152 -4.13 12.66 7.00
CA GLU A 152 -5.03 12.59 8.15
C GLU A 152 -5.63 11.19 8.26
N LEU A 153 -5.76 10.70 9.50
CA LEU A 153 -6.35 9.43 9.83
C LEU A 153 -7.78 9.63 10.35
N HIS A 154 -8.60 8.61 10.19
CA HIS A 154 -9.90 8.56 10.84
C HIS A 154 -9.75 8.62 12.37
N ASP A 155 -10.70 9.24 13.06
CA ASP A 155 -10.62 9.46 14.50
C ASP A 155 -10.87 8.17 15.31
N ARG A 156 -11.59 7.21 14.73
CA ARG A 156 -12.06 5.98 15.38
C ARG A 156 -11.53 4.71 14.73
N TYR A 157 -11.00 3.80 15.55
CA TYR A 157 -10.63 2.43 15.17
C TYR A 157 -11.09 1.40 16.20
N ALA A 158 -11.60 0.27 15.73
CA ALA A 158 -11.99 -0.84 16.60
C ALA A 158 -10.77 -1.66 17.03
N ALA A 159 -9.83 -1.93 16.12
CA ALA A 159 -8.63 -2.70 16.43
C ALA A 159 -7.41 -2.19 15.67
N ILE A 160 -6.26 -2.11 16.32
CA ILE A 160 -4.97 -1.80 15.69
C ILE A 160 -3.98 -2.93 15.97
N TYR A 161 -3.49 -3.55 14.90
CA TYR A 161 -2.44 -4.56 14.96
C TYR A 161 -1.08 -3.90 14.77
N MET A 162 -0.13 -4.20 15.65
CA MET A 162 1.23 -3.69 15.57
C MET A 162 2.19 -4.88 15.56
N ASP A 163 3.00 -4.98 14.52
CA ASP A 163 3.98 -6.05 14.34
C ASP A 163 5.22 -5.52 13.64
N ALA A 164 6.37 -6.09 13.97
CA ALA A 164 7.64 -5.76 13.35
C ALA A 164 8.10 -6.87 12.40
N THR A 165 8.73 -6.49 11.29
CA THR A 165 9.27 -7.46 10.35
C THR A 165 10.63 -7.04 9.81
N TYR A 166 11.52 -8.01 9.60
CA TYR A 166 12.89 -7.71 9.22
C TYR A 166 13.13 -7.85 7.72
N ILE A 167 13.71 -6.82 7.10
CA ILE A 167 14.09 -6.81 5.68
C ILE A 167 15.55 -6.36 5.52
N PRO A 168 16.34 -6.98 4.62
CA PRO A 168 17.71 -6.54 4.35
C PRO A 168 17.78 -5.13 3.75
N LEU A 169 18.51 -4.24 4.41
CA LEU A 169 18.78 -2.87 4.00
C LEU A 169 20.29 -2.62 3.98
N LYS A 170 20.77 -1.98 2.91
CA LYS A 170 22.14 -1.50 2.80
C LYS A 170 22.21 -0.06 3.29
N ARG A 171 23.09 0.17 4.29
CA ARG A 171 23.60 1.50 4.64
C ARG A 171 25.07 1.55 4.25
N LYS A 172 25.98 1.39 5.22
CA LYS A 172 27.41 1.12 4.97
C LYS A 172 27.64 -0.35 4.67
N THR A 173 27.03 -1.21 5.48
CA THR A 173 26.94 -2.65 5.31
C THR A 173 25.49 -3.06 5.12
N VAL A 174 25.27 -4.31 4.73
CA VAL A 174 23.93 -4.89 4.60
C VAL A 174 23.57 -5.54 5.93
N ALA A 175 22.46 -5.13 6.51
CA ALA A 175 21.90 -5.71 7.73
C ALA A 175 20.38 -5.87 7.58
N LYS A 176 19.81 -6.79 8.36
CA LYS A 176 18.36 -6.89 8.48
C LYS A 176 17.88 -5.84 9.48
N GLU A 177 17.10 -4.87 9.01
CA GLU A 177 16.52 -3.82 9.85
C GLU A 177 15.04 -4.12 10.11
N ALA A 178 14.54 -3.66 11.25
CA ALA A 178 13.16 -3.83 11.67
C ALA A 178 12.26 -2.80 10.98
N ILE A 179 11.15 -3.28 10.44
CA ILE A 179 10.07 -2.48 9.87
C ILE A 179 8.86 -2.67 10.75
N HIS A 180 8.54 -1.62 11.49
CA HIS A 180 7.40 -1.52 12.37
C HIS A 180 6.18 -1.15 11.53
N ILE A 181 5.09 -1.89 11.64
CA ILE A 181 3.88 -1.68 10.83
C ILE A 181 2.66 -1.67 11.74
N ALA A 182 1.86 -0.62 11.64
CA ALA A 182 0.55 -0.53 12.29
C ALA A 182 -0.57 -0.68 11.25
N VAL A 183 -1.48 -1.62 11.46
CA VAL A 183 -2.66 -1.86 10.60
C VAL A 183 -3.93 -1.70 11.42
N GLY A 184 -4.79 -0.78 11.02
CA GLY A 184 -6.06 -0.48 11.67
C GLY A 184 -7.24 -1.18 11.03
N ILE A 185 -8.24 -1.50 11.83
CA ILE A 185 -9.59 -1.90 11.41
C ILE A 185 -10.59 -0.93 12.02
N ARG A 186 -11.40 -0.30 11.18
CA ARG A 186 -12.50 0.57 11.59
C ARG A 186 -13.73 -0.25 12.00
N PRO A 187 -14.74 0.35 12.65
CA PRO A 187 -15.95 -0.37 13.09
C PRO A 187 -16.71 -1.05 11.95
N ASP A 188 -16.76 -0.41 10.78
CA ASP A 188 -17.32 -0.96 9.53
C ASP A 188 -16.54 -2.16 8.96
N GLY A 189 -15.42 -2.51 9.59
CA GLY A 189 -14.52 -3.58 9.19
C GLY A 189 -13.55 -3.22 8.06
N SER A 190 -13.58 -1.99 7.53
CA SER A 190 -12.57 -1.52 6.60
C SER A 190 -11.20 -1.51 7.28
N LYS A 191 -10.16 -1.88 6.54
CA LYS A 191 -8.82 -2.01 7.09
C LYS A 191 -7.78 -1.34 6.22
N GLU A 192 -6.78 -0.77 6.88
CA GLU A 192 -5.73 0.01 6.22
C GLU A 192 -4.44 0.02 7.05
N VAL A 193 -3.31 0.19 6.37
CA VAL A 193 -2.02 0.44 7.01
C VAL A 193 -1.97 1.89 7.47
N LEU A 194 -1.81 2.13 8.77
CA LEU A 194 -1.88 3.46 9.36
C LEU A 194 -0.54 4.18 9.33
N SER A 195 0.51 3.50 9.80
CA SER A 195 1.84 4.06 9.95
C SER A 195 2.90 2.97 9.89
N TYR A 196 4.14 3.38 9.64
CA TYR A 196 5.31 2.50 9.62
C TYR A 196 6.56 3.26 10.06
N ALA A 197 7.56 2.52 10.55
CA ALA A 197 8.89 3.06 10.81
C ALA A 197 9.97 2.02 10.50
N ILE A 198 11.09 2.47 9.93
CA ILE A 198 12.28 1.66 9.67
C ILE A 198 13.31 1.99 10.75
N ALA A 199 13.80 0.99 11.46
CA ALA A 199 14.87 1.17 12.43
C ALA A 199 15.82 -0.04 12.44
N PRO A 200 17.10 0.14 12.80
CA PRO A 200 18.07 -0.96 12.84
C PRO A 200 17.64 -2.13 13.73
N THR A 201 16.98 -1.83 14.84
CA THR A 201 16.47 -2.80 15.80
C THR A 201 15.06 -2.42 16.22
N GLU A 202 14.29 -3.41 16.65
CA GLU A 202 13.01 -3.16 17.29
C GLU A 202 13.23 -2.59 18.70
N SER A 203 12.55 -1.49 19.01
CA SER A 203 12.57 -0.88 20.33
C SER A 203 11.23 -0.24 20.66
N ILE A 204 10.97 -0.10 21.96
CA ILE A 204 9.77 0.57 22.45
C ILE A 204 9.70 2.03 22.01
N THR A 205 10.85 2.70 21.88
CA THR A 205 10.91 4.12 21.48
C THR A 205 10.33 4.35 20.09
N ILE A 206 10.59 3.45 19.13
CA ILE A 206 10.03 3.54 17.78
C ILE A 206 8.51 3.33 17.79
N TRP A 207 8.03 2.43 18.65
CA TRP A 207 6.59 2.26 18.82
C TRP A 207 5.92 3.47 19.47
N GLU A 208 6.59 4.13 20.42
CA GLU A 208 6.10 5.38 21.02
C GLU A 208 6.05 6.53 19.98
N GLU A 209 7.04 6.61 19.09
CA GLU A 209 7.02 7.55 17.96
C GLU A 209 5.84 7.28 17.02
N ILE A 210 5.57 6.00 16.68
CA ILE A 210 4.40 5.62 15.87
C ILE A 210 3.10 5.99 16.60
N LEU A 211 2.97 5.72 17.90
CA LEU A 211 1.76 6.03 18.65
C LEU A 211 1.48 7.54 18.70
N LEU A 212 2.54 8.35 18.84
CA LEU A 212 2.46 9.80 18.76
C LEU A 212 2.06 10.28 17.35
N ASP A 213 2.70 9.76 16.30
CA ASP A 213 2.36 10.06 14.88
C ASP A 213 0.88 9.79 14.59
N LEU A 214 0.37 8.64 15.03
CA LEU A 214 -1.05 8.30 14.88
C LEU A 214 -1.95 9.35 15.54
N GLN A 215 -1.60 9.80 16.76
CA GLN A 215 -2.38 10.78 17.52
C GLN A 215 -2.35 12.16 16.85
N GLU A 216 -1.18 12.62 16.42
CA GLU A 216 -1.00 13.90 15.73
C GLU A 216 -1.75 13.96 14.40
N ARG A 217 -1.88 12.81 13.72
CA ARG A 217 -2.63 12.67 12.47
C ARG A 217 -4.14 12.52 12.65
N GLY A 218 -4.65 12.67 13.87
CA GLY A 218 -6.08 12.77 14.16
C GLY A 218 -6.73 11.50 14.73
N LEU A 219 -5.98 10.41 14.93
CA LEU A 219 -6.49 9.19 15.53
C LEU A 219 -6.66 9.40 17.05
N LYS A 220 -7.90 9.26 17.54
CA LYS A 220 -8.25 9.61 18.93
C LYS A 220 -8.77 8.42 19.73
N ASN A 221 -9.69 7.67 19.15
CA ASN A 221 -10.47 6.66 19.84
C ASN A 221 -10.14 5.27 19.29
N VAL A 222 -9.48 4.46 20.13
CA VAL A 222 -9.14 3.07 19.81
C VAL A 222 -9.70 2.17 20.87
N LEU A 223 -10.43 1.12 20.47
CA LEU A 223 -10.92 0.15 21.45
C LEU A 223 -9.84 -0.86 21.84
N LEU A 224 -9.06 -1.37 20.87
CA LEU A 224 -8.12 -2.47 21.10
C LEU A 224 -6.81 -2.33 20.34
N PHE A 225 -5.69 -2.49 21.03
CA PHE A 225 -4.38 -2.73 20.42
C PHE A 225 -3.97 -4.20 20.56
N ILE A 226 -3.46 -4.78 19.47
CA ILE A 226 -3.00 -6.18 19.41
C ILE A 226 -1.54 -6.20 19.01
N THR A 227 -0.68 -6.67 19.91
CA THR A 227 0.78 -6.68 19.69
C THR A 227 1.40 -8.00 20.13
N ASP A 228 2.66 -8.23 19.78
CA ASP A 228 3.45 -9.41 20.17
C ASP A 228 3.90 -9.41 21.64
N GLY A 229 3.57 -8.38 22.42
CA GLY A 229 3.91 -8.27 23.83
C GLY A 229 5.33 -7.77 24.11
N LEU A 230 5.94 -6.99 23.20
CA LEU A 230 7.20 -6.29 23.48
C LEU A 230 7.15 -5.59 24.85
N LYS A 231 8.23 -5.73 25.64
CA LYS A 231 8.30 -5.16 26.98
C LYS A 231 8.15 -3.64 26.92
N GLY A 232 7.22 -3.11 27.71
CA GLY A 232 6.90 -1.69 27.77
C GLY A 232 5.74 -1.26 26.84
N MET A 233 5.30 -2.12 25.92
CA MET A 233 4.24 -1.77 24.96
C MET A 233 2.91 -1.43 25.63
N VAL A 234 2.53 -2.17 26.67
CA VAL A 234 1.34 -1.88 27.47
C VAL A 234 1.42 -0.48 28.08
N GLY A 235 2.57 -0.11 28.64
CA GLY A 235 2.79 1.21 29.24
C GLY A 235 2.77 2.34 28.20
N ALA A 236 3.37 2.12 27.04
CA ALA A 236 3.35 3.07 25.93
C ALA A 236 1.92 3.30 25.42
N ILE A 237 1.17 2.24 25.14
CA ILE A 237 -0.22 2.34 24.68
C ILE A 237 -1.08 3.06 25.71
N SER A 238 -1.00 2.69 26.98
CA SER A 238 -1.78 3.36 28.05
C SER A 238 -1.43 4.84 28.21
N ARG A 239 -0.22 5.27 27.81
CA ARG A 239 0.18 6.69 27.86
C ARG A 239 -0.47 7.52 26.76
N PHE A 240 -0.52 7.00 25.53
CA PHE A 240 -1.07 7.72 24.37
C PHE A 240 -2.59 7.49 24.21
N TYR A 241 -3.06 6.28 24.50
CA TYR A 241 -4.45 5.85 24.38
C TYR A 241 -4.92 5.19 25.69
N PRO A 242 -5.11 5.97 26.77
CA PRO A 242 -5.40 5.44 28.12
C PRO A 242 -6.70 4.63 28.22
N LYS A 243 -7.64 4.87 27.31
CA LYS A 243 -8.93 4.18 27.24
C LYS A 243 -8.90 2.91 26.40
N ALA A 244 -7.85 2.72 25.59
CA ALA A 244 -7.73 1.56 24.74
C ALA A 244 -7.37 0.32 25.56
N ARG A 245 -7.97 -0.80 25.21
CA ARG A 245 -7.62 -2.11 25.76
C ARG A 245 -6.40 -2.67 25.03
N PHE A 246 -5.69 -3.57 25.69
CA PHE A 246 -4.53 -4.25 25.14
C PHE A 246 -4.77 -5.76 25.08
N GLN A 247 -4.42 -6.37 23.95
CA GLN A 247 -4.44 -7.79 23.71
C GLN A 247 -3.04 -8.28 23.31
N HIS A 248 -2.54 -9.26 24.04
CA HIS A 248 -1.33 -9.97 23.62
C HIS A 248 -1.70 -10.98 22.53
N CYS A 249 -1.05 -10.88 21.37
CA CYS A 249 -1.25 -11.79 20.25
C CYS A 249 -1.08 -13.27 20.63
N CYS A 250 -2.17 -14.06 20.55
CA CYS A 250 -2.17 -15.47 20.92
C CYS A 250 -1.19 -16.32 20.08
N VAL A 251 -0.95 -15.95 18.81
CA VAL A 251 0.00 -16.67 17.95
C VAL A 251 1.45 -16.40 18.37
N HIS A 252 1.79 -15.17 18.77
CA HIS A 252 3.10 -14.87 19.32
C HIS A 252 3.33 -15.56 20.67
N VAL A 253 2.30 -15.61 21.53
CA VAL A 253 2.35 -16.41 22.76
C VAL A 253 2.58 -17.90 22.44
N SER A 254 1.84 -18.47 21.48
CA SER A 254 2.02 -19.87 21.06
C SER A 254 3.42 -20.16 20.50
N ARG A 255 4.01 -19.23 19.73
CA ARG A 255 5.42 -19.35 19.27
C ARG A 255 6.39 -19.32 20.44
N ASN A 256 6.21 -18.40 21.39
CA ASN A 256 7.04 -18.31 22.59
C ASN A 256 6.98 -19.61 23.42
N ILE A 257 5.78 -20.18 23.58
CA ILE A 257 5.58 -21.50 24.19
C ILE A 257 6.39 -22.56 23.42
N SER A 258 6.23 -22.63 22.09
CA SER A 258 6.93 -23.60 21.25
C SER A 258 8.46 -23.52 21.34
N HIS A 259 9.02 -22.34 21.60
CA HIS A 259 10.47 -22.14 21.77
C HIS A 259 10.98 -22.60 23.14
N LYS A 260 10.10 -22.68 24.15
CA LYS A 260 10.43 -23.03 25.54
C LYS A 260 10.15 -24.51 25.88
N VAL A 261 9.62 -25.28 24.94
CA VAL A 261 9.28 -26.70 25.12
C VAL A 261 10.07 -27.60 24.16
N ARG A 262 10.23 -28.88 24.52
CA ARG A 262 10.90 -29.89 23.69
C ARG A 262 10.13 -30.11 22.39
N VAL A 263 10.84 -30.45 21.32
CA VAL A 263 10.27 -30.61 19.97
C VAL A 263 9.10 -31.60 19.97
N ASP A 264 9.24 -32.72 20.67
CA ASP A 264 8.23 -33.78 20.75
C ASP A 264 6.95 -33.32 21.46
N ASP A 265 7.08 -32.41 22.44
CA ASP A 265 5.95 -31.92 23.24
C ASP A 265 5.28 -30.68 22.61
N ARG A 266 5.90 -30.04 21.61
CA ARG A 266 5.43 -28.77 21.02
C ARG A 266 3.97 -28.84 20.59
N LYS A 267 3.61 -29.88 19.85
CA LYS A 267 2.26 -30.04 19.31
C LYS A 267 1.25 -30.13 20.44
N GLU A 268 1.48 -31.03 21.39
CA GLU A 268 0.56 -31.28 22.50
C GLU A 268 0.40 -30.04 23.39
N VAL A 269 1.49 -29.34 23.73
CA VAL A 269 1.43 -28.14 24.58
C VAL A 269 0.76 -26.98 23.84
N CYS A 270 1.02 -26.79 22.54
CA CYS A 270 0.37 -25.74 21.77
C CYS A 270 -1.13 -26.02 21.55
N ASP A 271 -1.51 -27.28 21.39
CA ASP A 271 -2.92 -27.68 21.27
C ASP A 271 -3.67 -27.47 22.60
N ASP A 272 -3.06 -27.79 23.75
CA ASP A 272 -3.63 -27.46 25.07
C ASP A 272 -3.81 -25.93 25.22
N PHE A 273 -2.80 -25.13 24.85
CA PHE A 273 -2.90 -23.67 24.89
C PHE A 273 -3.97 -23.13 23.93
N LYS A 274 -4.18 -23.80 22.79
CA LYS A 274 -5.23 -23.46 21.83
C LYS A 274 -6.64 -23.64 22.41
N MET A 275 -6.85 -24.62 23.28
CA MET A 275 -8.12 -24.77 23.99
C MET A 275 -8.44 -23.57 24.89
N VAL A 276 -7.41 -22.90 25.43
CA VAL A 276 -7.59 -21.72 26.29
C VAL A 276 -8.22 -20.56 25.51
N TYR A 277 -7.64 -20.17 24.37
CA TYR A 277 -8.12 -19.01 23.63
C TYR A 277 -9.24 -19.32 22.62
N GLN A 278 -9.56 -20.59 22.36
CA GLN A 278 -10.69 -21.01 21.52
C GLN A 278 -11.94 -21.44 22.31
N ALA A 279 -11.95 -21.24 23.63
CA ALA A 279 -13.11 -21.51 24.47
C ALA A 279 -14.34 -20.70 24.03
N SER A 280 -15.53 -21.13 24.45
CA SER A 280 -16.80 -20.50 24.08
C SER A 280 -17.09 -19.20 24.82
N SER A 281 -16.48 -18.99 25.98
CA SER A 281 -16.63 -17.78 26.80
C SER A 281 -15.37 -17.49 27.61
N LYS A 282 -15.31 -16.31 28.24
CA LYS A 282 -14.19 -15.89 29.08
C LYS A 282 -14.03 -16.79 30.31
N GLU A 283 -15.14 -17.21 30.91
CA GLU A 283 -15.17 -18.09 32.08
C GLU A 283 -14.58 -19.47 31.74
N VAL A 284 -15.04 -20.07 30.64
CA VAL A 284 -14.51 -21.35 30.15
C VAL A 284 -13.04 -21.23 29.75
N ALA A 285 -12.63 -20.09 29.18
CA ALA A 285 -11.22 -19.82 28.87
C ALA A 285 -10.35 -19.77 30.14
N LEU A 286 -10.84 -19.18 31.23
CA LEU A 286 -10.15 -19.12 32.51
C LEU A 286 -10.03 -20.51 33.16
N GLU A 287 -11.07 -21.33 33.08
CA GLU A 287 -11.02 -22.73 33.52
C GLU A 287 -10.00 -23.53 32.70
N ALA A 288 -10.03 -23.42 31.37
CA ALA A 288 -9.06 -24.04 30.48
C ALA A 288 -7.63 -23.56 30.76
N ARG A 289 -7.45 -22.28 31.11
CA ARG A 289 -6.15 -21.72 31.53
C ARG A 289 -5.65 -22.37 32.83
N GLY A 290 -6.54 -22.61 33.79
CA GLY A 290 -6.23 -23.33 35.03
C GLY A 290 -5.88 -24.80 34.77
N ALA A 291 -6.65 -25.49 33.94
CA ALA A 291 -6.38 -26.87 33.55
C ALA A 291 -5.04 -27.02 32.81
N PHE A 292 -4.73 -26.10 31.90
CA PHE A 292 -3.42 -26.01 31.24
C PHE A 292 -2.29 -25.87 32.28
N ALA A 293 -2.46 -24.96 33.24
CA ALA A 293 -1.47 -24.71 34.27
C ALA A 293 -1.18 -25.97 35.08
N GLU A 294 -2.21 -26.64 35.59
CA GLU A 294 -2.04 -27.86 36.39
C GLU A 294 -1.41 -29.00 35.58
N LYS A 295 -1.83 -29.21 34.32
CA LYS A 295 -1.28 -30.26 33.45
C LYS A 295 0.22 -30.05 33.16
N ARG A 296 0.66 -28.79 33.01
CA ARG A 296 2.03 -28.46 32.55
C ARG A 296 2.96 -27.92 33.63
N LYS A 297 2.48 -27.73 34.87
CA LYS A 297 3.24 -27.15 35.99
C LYS A 297 4.54 -27.88 36.28
N THR A 298 4.52 -29.22 36.27
CA THR A 298 5.68 -30.06 36.60
C THR A 298 6.71 -30.09 35.48
N SER A 299 6.26 -30.20 34.21
CA SER A 299 7.15 -30.32 33.06
C SER A 299 7.71 -28.97 32.60
N TYR A 300 6.89 -27.91 32.65
CA TYR A 300 7.17 -26.60 32.05
C TYR A 300 6.72 -25.42 32.93
N PRO A 301 7.26 -25.27 34.17
CA PRO A 301 6.79 -24.27 35.13
C PRO A 301 6.90 -22.82 34.61
N LYS A 302 7.97 -22.49 33.88
CA LYS A 302 8.16 -21.15 33.28
C LYS A 302 7.15 -20.81 32.18
N VAL A 303 6.64 -21.82 31.47
CA VAL A 303 5.59 -21.63 30.47
C VAL A 303 4.27 -21.32 31.16
N VAL A 304 3.95 -22.07 32.21
CA VAL A 304 2.75 -21.85 33.03
C VAL A 304 2.78 -20.46 33.66
N GLU A 305 3.89 -20.07 34.28
CA GLU A 305 4.08 -18.74 34.86
C GLU A 305 3.84 -17.63 33.83
N SER A 306 4.41 -17.77 32.63
CA SER A 306 4.24 -16.80 31.53
C SER A 306 2.80 -16.67 31.04
N ILE A 307 1.95 -17.68 31.22
CA ILE A 307 0.55 -17.66 30.80
C ILE A 307 -0.35 -17.12 31.92
N LEU A 308 -0.07 -17.53 33.16
CA LEU A 308 -0.84 -17.08 34.33
C LEU A 308 -0.60 -15.60 34.65
N SER A 309 0.62 -15.11 34.46
CA SER A 309 0.97 -13.69 34.67
C SER A 309 0.50 -12.76 33.55
N ASN A 310 -0.03 -13.29 32.44
CA ASN A 310 -0.45 -12.50 31.30
C ASN A 310 -1.96 -12.17 31.38
N ASP A 311 -2.27 -11.02 31.97
CA ASP A 311 -3.65 -10.52 32.12
C ASP A 311 -4.29 -10.10 30.79
N HIS A 312 -3.49 -9.92 29.75
CA HIS A 312 -3.92 -9.42 28.45
C HIS A 312 -4.14 -10.52 27.40
N LEU A 313 -4.17 -11.78 27.83
CA LEU A 313 -4.32 -12.91 26.92
C LEU A 313 -5.76 -13.08 26.43
N LEU A 314 -6.75 -12.69 27.24
CA LEU A 314 -8.17 -12.98 27.02
C LEU A 314 -9.03 -11.72 26.89
N THR A 315 -8.40 -10.55 26.68
CA THR A 315 -9.07 -9.24 26.55
C THR A 315 -10.08 -9.24 25.41
N PHE A 316 -9.83 -9.99 24.35
CA PHE A 316 -10.73 -10.09 23.20
C PHE A 316 -12.13 -10.63 23.54
N TYR A 317 -12.34 -11.31 24.67
CA TYR A 317 -13.68 -11.73 25.10
C TYR A 317 -14.54 -10.58 25.61
N ASP A 318 -13.95 -9.41 25.89
CA ASP A 318 -14.68 -8.19 26.25
C ASP A 318 -15.27 -7.49 25.00
N PHE A 319 -15.16 -8.13 23.84
CA PHE A 319 -15.61 -7.65 22.53
C PHE A 319 -16.62 -8.62 21.90
N PRO A 320 -17.36 -8.18 20.86
CA PRO A 320 -18.36 -9.03 20.21
C PRO A 320 -17.78 -10.37 19.74
N LEU A 321 -18.50 -11.46 20.01
CA LEU A 321 -18.04 -12.83 19.69
C LEU A 321 -17.76 -13.01 18.19
N ALA A 322 -18.46 -12.26 17.32
CA ALA A 322 -18.27 -12.26 15.88
C ALA A 322 -16.83 -11.91 15.45
N ILE A 323 -16.13 -11.05 16.21
CA ILE A 323 -14.77 -10.59 15.88
C ILE A 323 -13.66 -11.31 16.64
N CYS A 324 -13.98 -12.05 17.71
CA CYS A 324 -12.99 -12.76 18.54
C CYS A 324 -12.02 -13.61 17.70
N LYS A 325 -12.56 -14.37 16.73
CA LYS A 325 -11.75 -15.20 15.82
C LYS A 325 -10.78 -14.41 14.95
N SER A 326 -11.16 -13.20 14.56
CA SER A 326 -10.29 -12.30 13.82
C SER A 326 -9.18 -11.75 14.71
N ILE A 327 -9.49 -11.42 15.97
CA ILE A 327 -8.54 -10.88 16.95
C ILE A 327 -7.47 -11.90 17.36
N TYR A 328 -7.84 -13.11 17.80
CA TYR A 328 -6.86 -14.11 18.24
C TYR A 328 -6.08 -14.75 17.08
N SER A 329 -6.48 -14.50 15.83
CA SER A 329 -5.71 -14.89 14.64
C SER A 329 -4.76 -13.79 14.20
N THR A 330 -3.57 -14.15 13.76
CA THR A 330 -2.62 -13.20 13.15
C THR A 330 -2.68 -13.16 11.63
N ASN A 331 -3.65 -13.84 11.02
CA ASN A 331 -3.72 -13.99 9.57
C ASN A 331 -3.69 -12.65 8.84
N LEU A 332 -4.25 -11.58 9.42
CA LEU A 332 -4.28 -10.25 8.81
C LEU A 332 -2.86 -9.67 8.65
N ILE A 333 -2.10 -9.56 9.74
CA ILE A 333 -0.79 -8.91 9.73
C ILE A 333 0.30 -9.87 9.21
N GLU A 334 0.22 -11.17 9.51
CA GLU A 334 1.17 -12.15 8.99
C GLU A 334 1.02 -12.37 7.48
N SER A 335 -0.20 -12.43 6.95
CA SER A 335 -0.39 -12.51 5.50
C SER A 335 0.17 -11.27 4.81
N PHE A 336 0.06 -10.11 5.44
CA PHE A 336 0.59 -8.87 4.91
C PHE A 336 2.13 -8.84 4.95
N ASN A 337 2.73 -9.13 6.10
CA ASN A 337 4.18 -9.25 6.29
C ASN A 337 4.78 -10.29 5.35
N LYS A 338 4.09 -11.42 5.15
CA LYS A 338 4.48 -12.45 4.17
C LYS A 338 4.43 -11.93 2.74
N GLN A 339 3.44 -11.12 2.38
CA GLN A 339 3.34 -10.52 1.06
C GLN A 339 4.47 -9.52 0.80
N ILE A 340 4.77 -8.65 1.77
CA ILE A 340 5.90 -7.71 1.70
C ILE A 340 7.21 -8.50 1.51
N LYS A 341 7.45 -9.50 2.37
CA LYS A 341 8.64 -10.37 2.30
C LYS A 341 8.76 -11.09 0.97
N LYS A 342 7.67 -11.63 0.42
CA LYS A 342 7.67 -12.32 -0.88
C LYS A 342 8.25 -11.46 -1.99
N TYR A 343 7.88 -10.18 -2.04
CA TYR A 343 8.35 -9.27 -3.08
C TYR A 343 9.70 -8.62 -2.75
N SER A 344 10.00 -8.38 -1.47
CA SER A 344 11.31 -7.85 -1.06
C SER A 344 12.44 -8.88 -1.22
N HIS A 345 12.17 -10.17 -0.97
CA HIS A 345 13.17 -11.23 -1.15
C HIS A 345 13.70 -11.33 -2.58
N ARG A 346 12.87 -11.00 -3.59
CA ARG A 346 13.30 -10.97 -4.99
C ARG A 346 14.33 -9.87 -5.30
N LYS A 347 14.33 -8.81 -4.50
CA LYS A 347 15.31 -7.71 -4.63
C LYS A 347 16.62 -8.00 -3.92
N GLU A 348 16.70 -9.09 -3.14
CA GLU A 348 17.78 -9.47 -2.22
C GLU A 348 18.04 -8.46 -1.09
N GLN A 349 18.31 -7.20 -1.45
CA GLN A 349 18.56 -6.08 -0.55
C GLN A 349 18.09 -4.75 -1.15
N PHE A 350 17.72 -3.81 -0.28
CA PHE A 350 17.52 -2.42 -0.70
C PHE A 350 18.83 -1.64 -0.62
N GLN A 351 19.11 -0.79 -1.61
CA GLN A 351 20.38 -0.04 -1.69
C GLN A 351 20.44 1.14 -0.72
N ASN A 352 19.29 1.68 -0.33
CA ASN A 352 19.14 2.77 0.64
C ASN A 352 17.72 2.77 1.20
N GLU A 353 17.52 3.55 2.28
CA GLU A 353 16.25 3.62 3.01
C GLU A 353 15.13 4.17 2.12
N GLU A 354 15.38 5.22 1.35
CA GLU A 354 14.38 5.82 0.45
C GLU A 354 13.81 4.80 -0.56
N SER A 355 14.64 3.93 -1.11
CA SER A 355 14.18 2.86 -2.01
C SER A 355 13.29 1.84 -1.29
N MET A 356 13.60 1.53 -0.03
CA MET A 356 12.77 0.67 0.80
C MET A 356 11.44 1.34 1.13
N GLU A 357 11.44 2.62 1.52
CA GLU A 357 10.23 3.38 1.82
C GLU A 357 9.28 3.43 0.63
N ARG A 358 9.80 3.74 -0.56
CA ARG A 358 8.99 3.72 -1.79
C ARG A 358 8.36 2.35 -2.00
N PHE A 359 9.12 1.26 -1.85
CA PHE A 359 8.58 -0.09 -2.01
C PHE A 359 7.50 -0.43 -0.96
N LEU A 360 7.71 -0.03 0.29
CA LEU A 360 6.77 -0.26 1.39
C LEU A 360 5.47 0.50 1.16
N VAL A 361 5.52 1.83 1.02
CA VAL A 361 4.33 2.65 0.84
C VAL A 361 3.55 2.23 -0.42
N SER A 362 4.24 1.90 -1.51
CA SER A 362 3.58 1.36 -2.72
C SER A 362 2.85 0.04 -2.50
N SER A 363 3.40 -0.80 -1.62
CA SER A 363 2.73 -2.03 -1.16
C SER A 363 1.56 -1.73 -0.23
N PHE A 364 1.66 -0.66 0.57
CA PHE A 364 0.62 -0.22 1.50
C PHE A 364 -0.56 0.37 0.75
N ASP A 365 -0.34 1.19 -0.27
CA ASP A 365 -1.41 1.74 -1.09
C ASP A 365 -2.16 0.63 -1.83
N THR A 366 -1.42 -0.34 -2.39
CA THR A 366 -2.02 -1.51 -3.02
C THR A 366 -2.87 -2.31 -2.02
N TYR A 367 -2.42 -2.42 -0.77
CA TYR A 367 -3.18 -3.07 0.30
C TYR A 367 -4.44 -2.28 0.65
N ASN A 368 -4.30 -0.98 0.91
CA ASN A 368 -5.37 -0.06 1.28
C ASN A 368 -6.44 -0.02 0.19
N GLN A 369 -6.06 0.14 -1.07
CA GLN A 369 -6.99 0.10 -2.22
C GLN A 369 -7.70 -1.25 -2.36
N LYS A 370 -6.99 -2.37 -2.19
CA LYS A 370 -7.60 -3.71 -2.29
C LYS A 370 -8.68 -3.95 -1.23
N PHE A 371 -8.48 -3.39 -0.04
CA PHE A 371 -9.39 -3.56 1.09
C PHE A 371 -10.34 -2.39 1.29
N LEU A 372 -10.24 -1.35 0.47
CA LEU A 372 -11.23 -0.28 0.39
C LEU A 372 -12.60 -0.89 0.06
N GLY A 373 -13.58 -0.62 0.91
CA GLY A 373 -14.95 -1.17 0.76
C GLY A 373 -15.10 -2.66 1.06
N ARG A 374 -14.08 -3.34 1.60
CA ARG A 374 -14.19 -4.73 2.06
C ARG A 374 -14.18 -4.79 3.58
N SER A 375 -15.24 -5.32 4.18
CA SER A 375 -15.25 -5.60 5.63
C SER A 375 -14.36 -6.79 5.96
N HIS A 376 -13.56 -6.64 7.02
CA HIS A 376 -12.90 -7.76 7.67
C HIS A 376 -13.92 -8.71 8.32
N LYS A 377 -13.54 -9.98 8.47
CA LYS A 377 -14.45 -11.04 8.91
C LYS A 377 -14.97 -10.73 10.32
N GLY A 378 -16.29 -10.77 10.47
CA GLY A 378 -16.99 -10.56 11.74
C GLY A 378 -17.29 -9.09 12.06
N PHE A 379 -16.52 -8.13 11.52
CA PHE A 379 -16.65 -6.72 11.89
C PHE A 379 -17.97 -6.10 11.42
N GLN A 380 -18.40 -6.37 10.18
CA GLN A 380 -19.72 -5.94 9.69
C GLN A 380 -20.90 -6.43 10.56
N GLN A 381 -20.78 -7.61 11.19
CA GLN A 381 -21.83 -8.13 12.07
C GLN A 381 -21.84 -7.43 13.44
N ALA A 382 -20.69 -6.89 13.85
CA ALA A 382 -20.45 -6.26 15.14
C ALA A 382 -20.41 -4.74 15.07
N GLU A 383 -20.62 -4.13 13.90
CA GLU A 383 -20.42 -2.70 13.66
C GLU A 383 -21.19 -1.82 14.64
N GLY A 384 -22.47 -2.10 14.86
CA GLY A 384 -23.32 -1.34 15.79
C GLY A 384 -22.83 -1.41 17.24
N GLU A 385 -22.40 -2.60 17.71
CA GLU A 385 -21.84 -2.77 19.05
C GLU A 385 -20.49 -2.04 19.18
N LEU A 386 -19.63 -2.12 18.16
CA LEU A 386 -18.33 -1.45 18.15
C LEU A 386 -18.46 0.08 18.13
N GLU A 387 -19.41 0.64 17.38
CA GLU A 387 -19.71 2.08 17.40
C GLU A 387 -20.27 2.54 18.74
N GLN A 388 -21.09 1.71 19.39
CA GLN A 388 -21.57 2.00 20.74
C GLN A 388 -20.42 2.01 21.75
N MET A 389 -19.53 1.01 21.70
CA MET A 389 -18.34 0.95 22.56
C MET A 389 -17.42 2.17 22.34
N LEU A 390 -17.25 2.62 21.08
CA LEU A 390 -16.45 3.80 20.77
C LEU A 390 -17.09 5.10 21.27
N SER A 391 -18.40 5.22 21.15
CA SER A 391 -19.14 6.38 21.67
C SER A 391 -19.00 6.48 23.20
N GLN A 392 -19.05 5.35 23.90
CA GLN A 392 -18.82 5.30 25.35
C GLN A 392 -17.40 5.71 25.78
N LEU A 393 -16.40 5.58 24.91
CA LEU A 393 -15.05 6.10 25.17
C LEU A 393 -14.99 7.63 25.13
N ILE A 394 -15.91 8.29 24.43
CA ILE A 394 -15.93 9.75 24.28
C ILE A 394 -16.67 10.42 25.45
N GLU A 395 -17.70 9.75 25.97
CA GLU A 395 -18.57 10.26 27.05
C GLU A 395 -17.95 10.16 28.46
N ASN A 396 -17.07 9.18 28.65
CA ASN A 396 -16.21 9.06 29.85
C ASN A 396 -14.83 9.66 29.57
#